data_AF-A0A1G9AB09-F1
#
_entry.id   AF-A0A1G9AB09-F1
#
_cell.length_a   1.000
_cell.length_b   1.000
_cell.length_c   1.000
_cell.angle_alpha   90.00
_cell.angle_beta   90.00
_cell.angle_gamma   90.00
#
_symmetry.space_group_name_H-M   'P 1'
#
loop_
_entity.id
_entity.type
_entity.pdbx_description
1 polymer ?
#
loop_
_entity_poly.entity_id
_entity_poly.type
_entity_poly.pdbx_seq_one_letter_code
_entity_poly.pdbx_strand_id
1 'polypeptide(L)'
;MKYKVLIGCCLYLLGTSLSFAAPKVALKLSQSASTVSLNWTASGEFVAQEIYRNTKSGSSGRQLVAKLDVNKRSYTDKPDLSQQYWYWVKVIDANKKSKLSNSASTKVVATSTASSSASATNAQQTTTLIITPPVPITNTVAPTPYSPSSSSSSRALLMTLKSVDSVNLSWSADGQFVRQVVYRSTKADKSDAVEVAVLDDCEERTFIDTPANLNQDYWYWVVFVSADGSTSESNLAGTSTAAQAKAVRKADAACYAGAVVENATIDCGGITLGTSCPSDSDKQQPIITLKNATVKNLRIAASGGADGIHCVAGDCRLENIVWEDVCEDAASNLKQARSMSIVGGIANNVKNGYGGKPDKIFQHNSLNSSTIIEGGFIASGDNGKIWRSCGNCDKNGGPRNLLIKNAKVNGSIKAIAGANRNYKDVVSIIKLKIKGYQYTPPVLGLLMATDTSSQYKHDSSASVPVCEEYEGVQKRDKKESPKYGTAWGTATCNVKPSSVSAL
;
A
#
# COMPACT_ATOMS: atom_id res chain seq x y z
N MET A 1 30.99 24.89 -9.06
CA MET A 1 30.44 23.94 -8.06
C MET A 1 29.57 22.93 -8.79
N LYS A 2 29.95 21.65 -8.78
CA LYS A 2 29.28 20.57 -9.54
C LYS A 2 28.26 19.87 -8.64
N TYR A 3 27.01 19.80 -9.07
CA TYR A 3 25.94 19.06 -8.40
C TYR A 3 26.14 17.55 -8.55
N LYS A 4 26.28 16.83 -7.43
CA LYS A 4 26.13 15.36 -7.35
C LYS A 4 24.63 15.05 -7.27
N VAL A 5 24.09 14.44 -8.31
CA VAL A 5 22.76 13.80 -8.26
C VAL A 5 22.97 12.41 -7.67
N LEU A 6 22.37 12.13 -6.50
CA LEU A 6 22.24 10.77 -6.01
C LEU A 6 21.17 10.05 -6.85
N ILE A 7 21.61 9.14 -7.70
CA ILE A 7 20.75 8.19 -8.41
C ILE A 7 20.65 6.93 -7.55
N GLY A 8 19.43 6.62 -7.11
CA GLY A 8 19.11 5.47 -6.27
C GLY A 8 19.23 4.14 -7.02
N CYS A 9 20.08 3.27 -6.48
CA CYS A 9 19.96 1.82 -6.35
C CYS A 9 19.23 1.01 -7.45
N CYS A 10 19.63 1.11 -8.73
CA CYS A 10 19.48 -0.02 -9.68
C CYS A 10 20.31 0.17 -10.96
N LEU A 11 21.61 0.42 -10.84
CA LEU A 11 22.50 0.44 -12.02
C LEU A 11 23.60 -0.61 -11.83
N TYR A 12 23.33 -1.83 -12.32
CA TYR A 12 24.37 -2.82 -12.56
C TYR A 12 25.03 -2.54 -13.92
N LEU A 13 26.36 -2.64 -13.95
CA LEU A 13 27.19 -2.46 -15.14
C LEU A 13 26.69 -3.32 -16.33
N LEU A 14 26.67 -2.72 -17.51
CA LEU A 14 26.42 -3.37 -18.79
C LEU A 14 27.57 -4.34 -19.12
N GLY A 15 27.32 -5.64 -18.96
CA GLY A 15 27.96 -6.71 -19.71
C GLY A 15 26.87 -7.45 -20.47
N THR A 16 26.95 -7.50 -21.80
CA THR A 16 25.97 -8.17 -22.65
C THR A 16 26.02 -9.67 -22.44
N SER A 17 25.21 -10.18 -21.51
CA SER A 17 24.72 -11.56 -21.53
C SER A 17 23.24 -11.53 -21.87
N LEU A 18 22.81 -12.30 -22.87
CA LEU A 18 21.40 -12.56 -23.15
C LEU A 18 20.74 -13.10 -21.87
N SER A 19 20.08 -12.21 -21.14
CA SER A 19 19.39 -12.52 -19.89
C SER A 19 18.03 -13.09 -20.21
N PHE A 20 17.91 -14.42 -20.21
CA PHE A 20 16.62 -15.09 -20.23
C PHE A 20 15.85 -14.77 -18.96
N ALA A 21 14.55 -14.47 -19.08
CA ALA A 21 13.71 -14.11 -17.94
C ALA A 21 13.65 -15.27 -16.94
N ALA A 22 14.01 -15.01 -15.68
CA ALA A 22 13.99 -16.00 -14.61
C ALA A 22 12.57 -16.59 -14.43
N PRO A 23 12.46 -17.90 -14.13
CA PRO A 23 11.16 -18.55 -14.06
C PRO A 23 10.32 -18.00 -12.90
N LYS A 24 9.05 -17.69 -13.18
CA LYS A 24 8.03 -17.26 -12.21
C LYS A 24 6.91 -18.27 -12.19
N VAL A 25 6.43 -18.63 -11.01
CA VAL A 25 5.33 -19.60 -10.83
C VAL A 25 4.43 -19.18 -9.67
N ALA A 26 3.11 -19.24 -9.87
CA ALA A 26 2.11 -18.90 -8.86
C ALA A 26 0.97 -19.93 -8.86
N LEU A 27 0.70 -20.52 -7.69
CA LEU A 27 -0.22 -21.63 -7.48
C LEU A 27 -1.53 -21.17 -6.83
N LYS A 28 -2.64 -21.70 -7.33
CA LYS A 28 -3.98 -21.64 -6.75
C LYS A 28 -4.48 -23.07 -6.48
N LEU A 29 -5.28 -23.21 -5.42
CA LEU A 29 -5.86 -24.48 -4.99
C LEU A 29 -7.37 -24.31 -4.84
N SER A 30 -8.12 -25.27 -5.36
CA SER A 30 -9.53 -25.48 -5.01
C SER A 30 -9.72 -26.91 -4.49
N GLN A 31 -10.65 -27.10 -3.56
CA GLN A 31 -10.85 -28.36 -2.86
C GLN A 31 -12.33 -28.77 -2.88
N SER A 32 -12.57 -30.05 -3.12
CA SER A 32 -13.86 -30.72 -2.91
C SER A 32 -13.81 -31.61 -1.65
N ALA A 33 -14.87 -32.38 -1.40
CA ALA A 33 -14.89 -33.34 -0.30
C ALA A 33 -13.83 -34.46 -0.44
N SER A 34 -13.36 -34.77 -1.65
CA SER A 34 -12.45 -35.91 -1.90
C SER A 34 -11.29 -35.62 -2.85
N THR A 35 -11.19 -34.40 -3.37
CA THR A 35 -10.16 -34.03 -4.36
C THR A 35 -9.58 -32.64 -4.09
N VAL A 36 -8.32 -32.46 -4.48
CA VAL A 36 -7.60 -31.19 -4.45
C VAL A 36 -7.17 -30.84 -5.86
N SER A 37 -7.74 -29.77 -6.42
CA SER A 37 -7.45 -29.29 -7.76
C SER A 37 -6.46 -28.13 -7.69
N LEU A 38 -5.26 -28.35 -8.20
CA LEU A 38 -4.19 -27.37 -8.30
C LEU A 38 -4.21 -26.74 -9.69
N ASN A 39 -4.14 -25.41 -9.77
CA ASN A 39 -3.99 -24.66 -11.01
C ASN A 39 -2.92 -23.59 -10.82
N TRP A 40 -2.01 -23.43 -11.76
CA TRP A 40 -0.93 -22.45 -11.63
C TRP A 40 -0.66 -21.70 -12.92
N THR A 41 -0.05 -20.53 -12.77
CA THR A 41 0.59 -19.81 -13.87
C THR A 41 2.10 -20.03 -13.78
N ALA A 42 2.76 -20.17 -14.92
CA ALA A 42 4.21 -20.25 -15.00
C ALA A 42 4.70 -19.53 -16.26
N SER A 43 5.76 -18.75 -16.11
CA SER A 43 6.39 -17.94 -17.18
C SER A 43 7.91 -17.93 -17.01
N GLY A 44 8.65 -17.61 -18.09
CA GLY A 44 10.10 -17.78 -18.16
C GLY A 44 10.49 -19.18 -18.64
N GLU A 45 11.78 -19.40 -18.83
CA GLU A 45 12.33 -20.66 -19.36
C GLU A 45 12.52 -21.69 -18.24
N PHE A 46 11.83 -22.83 -18.35
CA PHE A 46 12.03 -23.98 -17.47
C PHE A 46 11.77 -25.30 -18.20
N VAL A 47 12.53 -26.34 -17.83
CA VAL A 47 12.55 -27.63 -18.52
C VAL A 47 11.85 -28.74 -17.74
N ALA A 48 11.49 -28.49 -16.48
CA ALA A 48 10.71 -29.42 -15.67
C ALA A 48 9.82 -28.69 -14.67
N GLN A 49 8.72 -29.33 -14.29
CA GLN A 49 7.89 -28.89 -13.18
C GLN A 49 7.40 -30.06 -12.33
N GLU A 50 7.35 -29.84 -11.02
CA GLU A 50 7.11 -30.85 -9.99
C GLU A 50 6.08 -30.34 -8.98
N ILE A 51 5.14 -31.20 -8.58
CA ILE A 51 4.16 -30.93 -7.52
C ILE A 51 4.66 -31.51 -6.21
N TYR A 52 4.71 -30.68 -5.18
CA TYR A 52 5.08 -31.09 -3.83
C TYR A 52 3.92 -30.91 -2.86
N ARG A 53 3.83 -31.79 -1.87
CA ARG A 53 2.85 -31.75 -0.79
C ARG A 53 3.53 -31.93 0.57
N ASN A 54 3.02 -31.29 1.61
CA ASN A 54 3.49 -31.45 2.99
C ASN A 54 2.30 -31.43 3.96
N THR A 55 2.45 -32.08 5.12
CA THR A 55 1.50 -32.00 6.25
C THR A 55 1.81 -30.84 7.19
N LYS A 56 2.90 -30.11 6.92
CA LYS A 56 3.34 -28.91 7.62
C LYS A 56 3.32 -27.71 6.66
N SER A 57 3.07 -26.53 7.20
CA SER A 57 3.03 -25.28 6.42
C SER A 57 4.38 -24.86 5.84
N GLY A 58 5.48 -25.33 6.44
CA GLY A 58 6.82 -25.10 5.93
C GLY A 58 7.15 -25.93 4.69
N SER A 59 8.03 -25.41 3.83
CA SER A 59 8.48 -26.14 2.63
C SER A 59 9.49 -27.25 2.96
N SER A 60 10.11 -27.26 4.16
CA SER A 60 11.03 -28.31 4.59
C SER A 60 10.30 -29.63 4.86
N GLY A 61 10.84 -30.75 4.37
CA GLY A 61 10.23 -32.09 4.51
C GLY A 61 9.09 -32.40 3.53
N ARG A 62 8.80 -31.51 2.58
CA ARG A 62 7.80 -31.71 1.51
C ARG A 62 8.12 -32.96 0.67
N GLN A 63 7.07 -33.70 0.32
CA GLN A 63 7.14 -34.92 -0.48
C GLN A 63 6.74 -34.64 -1.93
N LEU A 64 7.43 -35.27 -2.88
CA LEU A 64 7.09 -35.17 -4.30
C LEU A 64 5.82 -35.97 -4.57
N VAL A 65 4.81 -35.33 -5.17
CA VAL A 65 3.53 -35.95 -5.55
C VAL A 65 3.51 -36.31 -7.02
N ALA A 66 4.01 -35.43 -7.89
CA ALA A 66 4.03 -35.68 -9.33
C ALA A 66 5.14 -34.90 -10.04
N LYS A 67 5.64 -35.44 -11.15
CA LYS A 67 6.43 -34.72 -12.17
C LYS A 67 5.55 -34.54 -13.39
N LEU A 68 5.51 -33.33 -13.95
CA LEU A 68 4.59 -32.99 -15.03
C LEU A 68 5.35 -32.45 -16.24
N ASP A 69 4.77 -32.67 -17.42
CA ASP A 69 5.19 -32.00 -18.65
C ASP A 69 5.17 -30.47 -18.48
N VAL A 70 6.14 -29.77 -19.07
CA VAL A 70 6.34 -28.31 -18.89
C VAL A 70 5.14 -27.45 -19.29
N ASN A 71 4.23 -27.95 -20.14
CA ASN A 71 3.05 -27.22 -20.60
C ASN A 71 1.83 -27.41 -19.71
N LYS A 72 1.85 -28.36 -18.76
CA LYS A 72 0.72 -28.54 -17.83
C LYS A 72 0.56 -27.34 -16.92
N ARG A 73 -0.68 -26.95 -16.63
CA ARG A 73 -1.02 -25.84 -15.72
C ARG A 73 -2.04 -26.22 -14.65
N SER A 74 -2.37 -27.51 -14.59
CA SER A 74 -3.29 -28.08 -13.61
C SER A 74 -2.90 -29.50 -13.23
N TYR A 75 -3.26 -29.89 -12.01
CA TYR A 75 -3.08 -31.23 -11.45
C TYR A 75 -4.13 -31.50 -10.38
N THR A 76 -4.71 -32.70 -10.36
CA THR A 76 -5.67 -33.09 -9.33
C THR A 76 -5.07 -34.18 -8.46
N ASP A 77 -4.95 -33.89 -7.17
CA ASP A 77 -4.52 -34.83 -6.13
C ASP A 77 -5.76 -35.38 -5.38
N LYS A 78 -5.62 -36.58 -4.81
CA LYS A 78 -6.67 -37.25 -4.02
C LYS A 78 -6.11 -37.72 -2.67
N PRO A 79 -5.64 -36.80 -1.80
CA PRO A 79 -5.17 -37.16 -0.47
C PRO A 79 -6.34 -37.56 0.44
N ASP A 80 -6.06 -38.26 1.54
CA ASP A 80 -6.98 -38.32 2.67
C ASP A 80 -7.05 -36.96 3.37
N LEU A 81 -8.19 -36.27 3.24
CA LEU A 81 -8.43 -34.92 3.76
C LEU A 81 -8.83 -34.87 5.24
N SER A 82 -8.64 -35.97 5.98
CA SER A 82 -8.71 -36.01 7.45
C SER A 82 -7.68 -35.10 8.13
N GLN A 83 -6.65 -34.67 7.38
CA GLN A 83 -5.65 -33.71 7.81
C GLN A 83 -5.36 -32.65 6.74
N GLN A 84 -4.78 -31.54 7.17
CA GLN A 84 -4.43 -30.42 6.28
C GLN A 84 -3.14 -30.69 5.51
N TYR A 85 -3.10 -30.27 4.24
CA TYR A 85 -1.91 -30.31 3.41
C TYR A 85 -1.58 -28.95 2.81
N TRP A 86 -0.30 -28.73 2.57
CA TRP A 86 0.25 -27.61 1.82
C TRP A 86 0.89 -28.09 0.54
N TYR A 87 0.70 -27.33 -0.54
CA TYR A 87 1.14 -27.64 -1.89
C TYR A 87 2.04 -26.55 -2.44
N TRP A 88 2.98 -26.99 -3.30
CA TRP A 88 3.84 -26.12 -4.09
C TRP A 88 4.03 -26.69 -5.49
N VAL A 89 4.22 -25.79 -6.45
CA VAL A 89 4.77 -26.11 -7.77
C VAL A 89 6.23 -25.66 -7.80
N LYS A 90 7.13 -26.57 -8.11
CA LYS A 90 8.54 -26.26 -8.34
C LYS A 90 8.81 -26.30 -9.84
N VAL A 91 9.29 -25.20 -10.40
CA VAL A 91 9.80 -25.14 -11.77
C VAL A 91 11.33 -25.17 -11.75
N ILE A 92 11.94 -25.88 -12.70
CA ILE A 92 13.38 -26.11 -12.76
C ILE A 92 13.90 -25.70 -14.14
N ASP A 93 14.89 -24.82 -14.18
CA ASP A 93 15.52 -24.35 -15.42
C ASP A 93 16.53 -25.35 -15.99
N ALA A 94 17.02 -25.08 -17.20
CA ALA A 94 18.01 -25.93 -17.89
C ALA A 94 19.34 -26.05 -17.10
N ASN A 95 19.63 -25.10 -16.21
CA ASN A 95 20.81 -25.08 -15.34
C ASN A 95 20.55 -25.75 -13.98
N LYS A 96 19.42 -26.46 -13.82
CA LYS A 96 18.97 -27.11 -12.59
C LYS A 96 18.68 -26.16 -11.42
N LYS A 97 18.62 -24.84 -11.65
CA LYS A 97 18.12 -23.90 -10.63
C LYS A 97 16.61 -24.02 -10.57
N SER A 98 16.07 -23.89 -9.37
CA SER A 98 14.64 -24.07 -9.16
C SER A 98 13.98 -22.89 -8.47
N LYS A 99 12.75 -22.60 -8.88
CA LYS A 99 11.85 -21.65 -8.22
C LYS A 99 10.62 -22.40 -7.73
N LEU A 100 10.23 -22.13 -6.48
CA LEU A 100 8.97 -22.61 -5.91
C LEU A 100 7.89 -21.53 -6.06
N SER A 101 6.65 -21.98 -6.21
CA SER A 101 5.47 -21.12 -6.12
C SER A 101 5.24 -20.63 -4.69
N ASN A 102 4.24 -19.77 -4.52
CA ASN A 102 3.58 -19.62 -3.22
C ASN A 102 3.04 -20.97 -2.74
N SER A 103 2.87 -21.12 -1.42
CA SER A 103 2.14 -22.25 -0.85
C SER A 103 0.64 -22.07 -1.05
N ALA A 104 -0.09 -23.17 -1.24
CA ALA A 104 -1.54 -23.22 -1.15
C ALA A 104 -1.94 -24.41 -0.29
N SER A 105 -2.99 -24.30 0.53
CA SER A 105 -3.35 -25.35 1.50
C SER A 105 -4.80 -25.80 1.41
N THR A 106 -5.03 -27.06 1.75
CA THR A 106 -6.38 -27.61 1.94
C THR A 106 -6.97 -27.16 3.27
N LYS A 107 -8.24 -27.48 3.51
CA LYS A 107 -8.91 -27.51 4.80
C LYS A 107 -9.15 -28.97 5.19
N VAL A 108 -9.20 -29.25 6.49
CA VAL A 108 -9.61 -30.56 7.01
C VAL A 108 -11.10 -30.77 6.69
N VAL A 109 -11.45 -31.93 6.13
CA VAL A 109 -12.83 -32.35 5.93
C VAL A 109 -13.16 -33.37 7.02
N ALA A 110 -13.94 -32.95 8.02
CA ALA A 110 -14.35 -33.83 9.10
C ALA A 110 -15.27 -34.95 8.55
N THR A 111 -14.89 -36.20 8.77
CA THR A 111 -15.80 -37.34 8.62
C THR A 111 -16.80 -37.29 9.77
N SER A 112 -18.08 -37.14 9.46
CA SER A 112 -19.13 -37.15 10.48
C SER A 112 -19.16 -38.49 11.19
N THR A 113 -18.60 -38.54 12.39
CA THR A 113 -18.95 -39.53 13.41
C THR A 113 -19.56 -38.77 14.57
N ALA A 114 -20.83 -39.08 14.84
CA ALA A 114 -21.58 -38.47 15.91
C ALA A 114 -20.96 -38.83 17.27
N SER A 115 -20.78 -37.84 18.15
CA SER A 115 -20.89 -38.07 19.60
C SER A 115 -21.16 -36.76 20.35
N SER A 116 -21.76 -36.96 21.51
CA SER A 116 -22.60 -36.08 22.30
C SER A 116 -21.87 -35.32 23.41
N SER A 117 -22.40 -34.14 23.73
CA SER A 117 -22.53 -33.42 25.01
C SER A 117 -21.67 -33.75 26.25
N ALA A 118 -21.39 -32.65 27.00
CA ALA A 118 -21.19 -32.48 28.45
C ALA A 118 -19.75 -32.06 28.82
N SER A 119 -19.46 -31.14 29.75
CA SER A 119 -20.23 -30.20 30.56
C SER A 119 -19.28 -29.10 31.03
N ALA A 120 -19.81 -27.89 31.22
CA ALA A 120 -19.10 -26.80 31.87
C ALA A 120 -18.90 -27.09 33.37
N THR A 121 -17.70 -26.83 33.89
CA THR A 121 -17.48 -26.61 35.32
C THR A 121 -16.78 -25.27 35.55
N ASN A 122 -17.33 -24.56 36.52
CA ASN A 122 -17.05 -23.20 36.92
C ASN A 122 -15.92 -23.23 37.96
N ALA A 123 -14.92 -22.37 37.83
CA ALA A 123 -13.94 -22.13 38.90
C ALA A 123 -13.65 -20.63 38.99
N GLN A 124 -14.20 -20.02 40.04
CA GLN A 124 -13.86 -18.68 40.50
C GLN A 124 -12.39 -18.61 40.90
N GLN A 125 -11.69 -17.55 40.51
CA GLN A 125 -10.37 -17.22 41.07
C GLN A 125 -10.40 -15.82 41.66
N THR A 126 -10.07 -15.78 42.95
CA THR A 126 -10.03 -14.64 43.86
C THR A 126 -8.77 -13.81 43.63
N THR A 127 -8.96 -12.50 43.44
CA THR A 127 -7.90 -11.49 43.29
C THR A 127 -7.47 -10.98 44.66
N THR A 128 -6.16 -11.01 44.97
CA THR A 128 -5.60 -10.28 46.12
C THR A 128 -4.66 -9.18 45.60
N LEU A 129 -4.99 -7.92 45.89
CA LEU A 129 -4.14 -6.75 45.62
C LEU A 129 -3.09 -6.59 46.73
N ILE A 130 -1.83 -6.36 46.34
CA ILE A 130 -0.80 -5.83 47.24
C ILE A 130 -0.34 -4.49 46.66
N ILE A 131 -0.51 -3.44 47.45
CA ILE A 131 -0.07 -2.07 47.18
C ILE A 131 1.24 -1.84 47.95
N THR A 132 2.28 -1.30 47.29
CA THR A 132 3.48 -0.79 47.95
C THR A 132 3.65 0.72 47.69
N PRO A 133 4.14 1.52 48.66
CA PRO A 133 4.19 2.98 48.61
C PRO A 133 5.42 3.55 47.84
N PRO A 134 5.44 4.86 47.51
CA PRO A 134 6.44 5.47 46.64
C PRO A 134 7.71 5.92 47.39
N VAL A 135 8.85 5.94 46.70
CA VAL A 135 10.15 6.46 47.18
C VAL A 135 10.50 7.75 46.39
N PRO A 136 11.15 8.76 47.00
CA PRO A 136 11.28 10.09 46.43
C PRO A 136 12.44 10.25 45.44
N ILE A 137 12.28 11.27 44.60
CA ILE A 137 13.20 11.72 43.55
C ILE A 137 14.17 12.75 44.13
N THR A 138 15.46 12.67 43.78
CA THR A 138 16.39 13.80 43.82
C THR A 138 17.20 13.86 42.52
N ASN A 139 17.39 15.08 42.01
CA ASN A 139 18.00 15.41 40.72
C ASN A 139 19.52 15.60 40.81
N THR A 140 20.11 15.70 39.61
CA THR A 140 21.38 16.34 39.17
C THR A 140 22.63 15.47 39.02
N VAL A 141 23.00 15.16 37.77
CA VAL A 141 24.39 15.20 37.25
C VAL A 141 24.39 15.60 35.76
N ALA A 142 25.36 16.42 35.37
CA ALA A 142 25.61 17.09 34.09
C ALA A 142 26.09 16.15 32.94
N PRO A 143 26.21 16.64 31.68
CA PRO A 143 26.33 15.79 30.50
C PRO A 143 27.78 15.36 30.25
N THR A 144 27.99 14.06 30.04
CA THR A 144 29.24 13.50 29.50
C THR A 144 29.10 13.17 28.01
N PRO A 145 30.19 13.24 27.22
CA PRO A 145 30.15 13.17 25.77
C PRO A 145 29.64 11.82 25.24
N TYR A 146 28.73 11.92 24.28
CA TYR A 146 28.07 10.84 23.57
C TYR A 146 29.09 9.95 22.85
N SER A 147 29.16 8.69 23.26
CA SER A 147 29.68 7.59 22.46
C SER A 147 28.48 6.75 22.01
N PRO A 148 28.37 6.32 20.74
CA PRO A 148 27.15 5.72 20.22
C PRO A 148 26.98 4.30 20.79
N SER A 149 26.21 4.19 21.87
CA SER A 149 25.71 2.90 22.34
C SER A 149 24.57 2.44 21.43
N SER A 150 24.73 1.28 20.83
CA SER A 150 23.72 0.53 20.09
C SER A 150 22.53 0.18 20.98
N SER A 151 21.52 1.05 21.06
CA SER A 151 20.19 0.70 21.55
C SER A 151 19.25 0.53 20.36
N SER A 152 18.82 -0.71 20.12
CA SER A 152 17.95 -1.13 19.01
C SER A 152 16.50 -0.70 19.19
N SER A 153 16.23 0.60 19.37
CA SER A 153 14.87 1.10 19.12
C SER A 153 14.61 0.97 17.63
N SER A 154 13.62 0.17 17.24
CA SER A 154 13.25 0.01 15.84
C SER A 154 13.12 1.37 15.15
N ARG A 155 13.89 1.56 14.07
CA ARG A 155 13.79 2.74 13.20
C ARG A 155 12.54 2.66 12.30
N ALA A 156 11.91 1.50 12.22
CA ALA A 156 10.67 1.30 11.52
C ALA A 156 9.46 1.56 12.43
N LEU A 157 8.38 2.07 11.86
CA LEU A 157 7.12 2.26 12.56
C LEU A 157 5.99 1.77 11.68
N LEU A 158 5.25 0.78 12.15
CA LEU A 158 4.11 0.16 11.49
C LEU A 158 2.79 0.65 12.09
N MET A 159 1.86 1.02 11.22
CA MET A 159 0.47 1.31 11.54
C MET A 159 -0.46 0.42 10.71
N THR A 160 -1.64 0.12 11.26
CA THR A 160 -2.69 -0.63 10.57
C THR A 160 -3.94 0.24 10.38
N LEU A 161 -4.74 -0.06 9.37
CA LEU A 161 -6.09 0.42 9.23
C LEU A 161 -6.98 -0.76 8.82
N LYS A 162 -7.96 -1.09 9.66
CA LYS A 162 -8.88 -2.21 9.41
C LYS A 162 -10.04 -1.70 8.56
N SER A 163 -10.25 -2.33 7.42
CA SER A 163 -11.38 -2.08 6.52
C SER A 163 -12.39 -3.21 6.61
N VAL A 164 -13.53 -3.07 5.93
CA VAL A 164 -14.63 -4.05 5.97
C VAL A 164 -14.26 -5.44 5.45
N ASP A 165 -13.23 -5.55 4.60
CA ASP A 165 -12.84 -6.80 3.94
C ASP A 165 -11.32 -7.07 3.96
N SER A 166 -10.56 -6.25 4.67
CA SER A 166 -9.10 -6.30 4.66
C SER A 166 -8.48 -5.55 5.84
N VAL A 167 -7.20 -5.81 6.10
CA VAL A 167 -6.35 -5.02 6.98
C VAL A 167 -5.26 -4.39 6.12
N ASN A 168 -5.26 -3.07 6.05
CA ASN A 168 -4.22 -2.30 5.36
C ASN A 168 -3.09 -2.00 6.35
N LEU A 169 -1.85 -2.26 5.95
CA LEU A 169 -0.65 -2.01 6.72
C LEU A 169 0.16 -0.93 6.02
N SER A 170 0.76 -0.02 6.78
CA SER A 170 1.69 0.98 6.29
C SER A 170 2.82 1.21 7.29
N TRP A 171 4.05 1.36 6.80
CA TRP A 171 5.19 1.60 7.65
C TRP A 171 6.15 2.64 7.09
N SER A 172 6.86 3.34 7.98
CA SER A 172 8.13 3.98 7.64
C SER A 172 9.27 3.05 8.05
N ALA A 173 10.39 3.13 7.34
CA ALA A 173 11.61 2.40 7.69
C ALA A 173 12.82 3.12 7.11
N ASP A 174 13.80 3.38 7.96
CA ASP A 174 15.11 3.88 7.55
C ASP A 174 16.06 2.71 7.31
N GLY A 175 17.03 2.91 6.41
CA GLY A 175 18.07 1.92 6.11
C GLY A 175 17.88 1.24 4.76
N GLN A 176 18.85 0.41 4.39
CA GLN A 176 18.83 -0.36 3.16
C GLN A 176 18.54 -1.82 3.49
N PHE A 177 17.45 -2.32 2.94
CA PHE A 177 17.04 -3.72 3.08
C PHE A 177 16.77 -4.28 1.70
N VAL A 178 17.05 -5.57 1.52
CA VAL A 178 16.86 -6.28 0.24
C VAL A 178 15.56 -7.08 0.22
N ARG A 179 14.93 -7.26 1.38
CA ARG A 179 13.69 -8.02 1.54
C ARG A 179 12.94 -7.56 2.78
N GLN A 180 11.61 -7.62 2.71
CA GLN A 180 10.72 -7.35 3.83
C GLN A 180 9.78 -8.55 4.02
N VAL A 181 9.53 -8.96 5.26
CA VAL A 181 8.66 -10.10 5.59
C VAL A 181 7.58 -9.62 6.54
N VAL A 182 6.32 -9.80 6.15
CA VAL A 182 5.16 -9.40 6.95
C VAL A 182 4.68 -10.60 7.74
N TYR A 183 4.56 -10.43 9.05
CA TYR A 183 4.01 -11.41 9.96
C TYR A 183 2.69 -10.96 10.54
N ARG A 184 1.85 -11.94 10.90
CA ARG A 184 0.58 -11.75 11.60
C ARG A 184 0.48 -12.71 12.77
N SER A 185 -0.04 -12.25 13.89
CA SER A 185 -0.39 -13.04 15.07
C SER A 185 -1.86 -12.83 15.41
N THR A 186 -2.49 -13.82 16.03
CA THR A 186 -3.85 -13.70 16.57
C THR A 186 -3.88 -13.25 18.03
N LYS A 187 -2.71 -12.97 18.60
CA LYS A 187 -2.49 -12.54 19.97
C LYS A 187 -1.69 -11.24 19.99
N ALA A 188 -1.75 -10.52 21.11
CA ALA A 188 -0.95 -9.31 21.35
C ALA A 188 0.54 -9.58 21.57
N ASP A 189 1.09 -10.60 20.92
CA ASP A 189 2.46 -11.05 20.99
C ASP A 189 2.85 -11.73 19.65
N LYS A 190 3.94 -12.49 19.63
CA LYS A 190 4.42 -13.21 18.43
C LYS A 190 4.32 -14.73 18.57
N SER A 191 3.62 -15.23 19.59
CA SER A 191 3.65 -16.65 19.97
C SER A 191 3.01 -17.58 18.93
N ASP A 192 2.06 -17.08 18.14
CA ASP A 192 1.39 -17.80 17.06
C ASP A 192 1.61 -17.15 15.68
N ALA A 193 2.73 -16.43 15.55
CA ALA A 193 3.14 -15.75 14.33
C ALA A 193 3.03 -16.64 13.09
N VAL A 194 2.38 -16.12 12.06
CA VAL A 194 2.45 -16.67 10.71
C VAL A 194 3.03 -15.64 9.75
N GLU A 195 3.90 -16.10 8.86
CA GLU A 195 4.35 -15.31 7.73
C GLU A 195 3.18 -15.16 6.75
N VAL A 196 2.81 -13.92 6.42
CA VAL A 196 1.70 -13.64 5.49
C VAL A 196 2.18 -13.07 4.16
N ALA A 197 3.39 -12.51 4.09
CA ALA A 197 3.99 -12.09 2.84
C ALA A 197 5.52 -11.96 2.91
N VAL A 198 6.15 -12.17 1.76
CA VAL A 198 7.53 -11.76 1.47
C VAL A 198 7.49 -10.74 0.35
N LEU A 199 8.03 -9.55 0.62
CA LEU A 199 8.09 -8.45 -0.32
C LEU A 199 9.54 -8.31 -0.81
N ASP A 200 9.73 -8.61 -2.10
CA ASP A 200 11.02 -8.46 -2.79
C ASP A 200 11.31 -6.99 -3.19
N ASP A 201 10.27 -6.15 -3.18
CA ASP A 201 10.37 -4.72 -3.46
C ASP A 201 10.78 -3.97 -2.18
N CYS A 202 12.04 -3.54 -2.11
CA CYS A 202 12.59 -2.79 -0.98
C CYS A 202 12.03 -1.36 -0.85
N GLU A 203 11.37 -0.84 -1.89
CA GLU A 203 10.70 0.47 -1.82
C GLU A 203 9.27 0.34 -1.31
N GLU A 204 8.70 -0.87 -1.24
CA GLU A 204 7.35 -1.11 -0.73
C GLU A 204 7.25 -0.66 0.75
N ARG A 205 6.20 0.07 1.08
CA ARG A 205 5.92 0.60 2.44
C ARG A 205 4.54 0.24 2.94
N THR A 206 3.80 -0.57 2.18
CA THR A 206 2.44 -0.98 2.54
C THR A 206 2.16 -2.44 2.19
N PHE A 207 1.18 -3.03 2.86
CA PHE A 207 0.67 -4.36 2.56
C PHE A 207 -0.84 -4.42 2.79
N ILE A 208 -1.55 -5.25 2.03
CA ILE A 208 -2.98 -5.49 2.19
C ILE A 208 -3.16 -6.95 2.55
N ASP A 209 -3.63 -7.21 3.75
CA ASP A 209 -3.98 -8.55 4.21
C ASP A 209 -5.49 -8.77 4.15
N THR A 210 -5.91 -9.98 3.80
CA THR A 210 -7.33 -10.39 3.77
C THR A 210 -7.50 -11.62 4.66
N PRO A 211 -7.46 -11.45 6.00
CA PRO A 211 -7.65 -12.56 6.93
C PRO A 211 -9.04 -13.18 6.77
N ALA A 212 -9.16 -14.48 7.04
CA ALA A 212 -10.42 -15.21 6.90
C ALA A 212 -11.51 -14.74 7.90
N ASN A 213 -11.10 -14.25 9.08
CA ASN A 213 -12.01 -13.75 10.10
C ASN A 213 -11.67 -12.30 10.43
N LEU A 214 -12.44 -11.35 9.89
CA LEU A 214 -12.27 -9.92 10.15
C LEU A 214 -12.94 -9.46 11.45
N ASN A 215 -13.70 -10.29 12.15
CA ASN A 215 -14.25 -9.94 13.47
C ASN A 215 -13.22 -10.13 14.59
N GLN A 216 -12.12 -10.79 14.30
CA GLN A 216 -11.00 -10.97 15.21
C GLN A 216 -9.99 -9.82 15.10
N ASP A 217 -9.32 -9.54 16.21
CA ASP A 217 -8.14 -8.68 16.20
C ASP A 217 -6.87 -9.47 15.87
N TYR A 218 -6.00 -8.83 15.09
CA TYR A 218 -4.69 -9.33 14.72
C TYR A 218 -3.61 -8.34 15.10
N TRP A 219 -2.39 -8.84 15.19
CA TRP A 219 -1.19 -8.06 15.42
C TRP A 219 -0.17 -8.35 14.33
N TYR A 220 0.45 -7.29 13.82
CA TYR A 220 1.37 -7.36 12.69
C TYR A 220 2.73 -6.76 13.04
N TRP A 221 3.77 -7.26 12.38
CA TRP A 221 5.09 -6.63 12.34
C TRP A 221 5.76 -6.95 11.01
N VAL A 222 6.69 -6.10 10.62
CA VAL A 222 7.50 -6.27 9.42
C VAL A 222 8.94 -6.53 9.84
N VAL A 223 9.54 -7.60 9.31
CA VAL A 223 10.96 -7.89 9.45
C VAL A 223 11.68 -7.42 8.18
N PHE A 224 12.68 -6.57 8.35
CA PHE A 224 13.53 -6.05 7.30
C PHE A 224 14.84 -6.83 7.29
N VAL A 225 15.21 -7.37 6.12
CA VAL A 225 16.43 -8.16 5.94
C VAL A 225 17.42 -7.36 5.10
N SER A 226 18.59 -7.09 5.67
CA SER A 226 19.71 -6.41 5.02
C SER A 226 20.46 -7.35 4.06
N ALA A 227 21.31 -6.79 3.20
CA ALA A 227 22.10 -7.57 2.24
C ALA A 227 23.09 -8.55 2.91
N ASP A 228 23.55 -8.24 4.12
CA ASP A 228 24.42 -9.09 4.95
C ASP A 228 23.66 -10.18 5.74
N GLY A 229 22.33 -10.24 5.58
CA GLY A 229 21.46 -11.18 6.29
C GLY A 229 21.03 -10.72 7.69
N SER A 230 21.53 -9.59 8.18
CA SER A 230 21.06 -9.01 9.44
C SER A 230 19.59 -8.61 9.34
N THR A 231 18.88 -8.67 10.46
CA THR A 231 17.46 -8.33 10.52
C THR A 231 17.18 -7.21 11.51
N SER A 232 16.18 -6.40 11.16
CA SER A 232 15.51 -5.49 12.08
C SER A 232 14.01 -5.65 11.92
N GLU A 233 13.21 -5.16 12.86
CA GLU A 233 11.76 -5.33 12.83
C GLU A 233 11.03 -4.06 13.23
N SER A 234 9.79 -3.87 12.78
CA SER A 234 8.90 -2.80 13.25
C SER A 234 8.36 -3.07 14.67
N ASN A 235 7.64 -2.10 15.24
CA ASN A 235 6.74 -2.37 16.37
C ASN A 235 5.66 -3.41 16.00
N LEU A 236 5.08 -4.01 17.04
CA LEU A 236 3.85 -4.79 16.94
C LEU A 236 2.66 -3.84 16.80
N ALA A 237 1.87 -3.98 15.75
CA ALA A 237 0.73 -3.11 15.45
C ALA A 237 -0.58 -3.92 15.42
N GLY A 238 -1.51 -3.60 16.32
CA GLY A 238 -2.80 -4.29 16.43
C GLY A 238 -3.89 -3.69 15.54
N THR A 239 -4.98 -4.41 15.32
CA THR A 239 -6.13 -3.94 14.49
C THR A 239 -7.28 -3.32 15.28
N SER A 240 -7.29 -3.46 16.61
CA SER A 240 -8.34 -2.87 17.44
C SER A 240 -8.23 -1.34 17.45
N THR A 241 -9.35 -0.64 17.64
CA THR A 241 -9.35 0.83 17.75
C THR A 241 -8.41 1.30 18.86
N ALA A 242 -8.39 0.60 20.00
CA ALA A 242 -7.48 0.90 21.11
C ALA A 242 -6.00 0.70 20.74
N ALA A 243 -5.67 -0.33 19.96
CA ALA A 243 -4.32 -0.55 19.48
C ALA A 243 -3.89 0.50 18.45
N GLN A 244 -4.80 0.92 17.57
CA GLN A 244 -4.53 1.92 16.53
C GLN A 244 -4.38 3.35 17.08
N ALA A 245 -5.03 3.66 18.20
CA ALA A 245 -4.96 4.96 18.87
C ALA A 245 -3.71 5.14 19.74
N LYS A 246 -2.94 4.08 20.00
CA LYS A 246 -1.77 4.13 20.87
C LYS A 246 -0.55 4.65 20.12
N ALA A 247 0.04 5.73 20.62
CA ALA A 247 1.33 6.20 20.16
C ALA A 247 2.40 5.09 20.31
N VAL A 248 3.18 4.87 19.26
CA VAL A 248 4.22 3.84 19.22
C VAL A 248 5.50 4.33 19.89
N ARG A 249 5.86 5.60 19.63
CA ARG A 249 7.01 6.27 20.25
C ARG A 249 6.69 7.73 20.51
N LYS A 250 7.54 8.41 21.28
CA LYS A 250 7.40 9.84 21.56
C LYS A 250 7.32 10.63 20.26
N ALA A 251 6.25 11.38 20.09
CA ALA A 251 6.09 12.31 18.97
C ALA A 251 6.95 13.56 19.18
N ASP A 252 7.41 14.13 18.08
CA ASP A 252 8.02 15.46 18.11
C ASP A 252 7.01 16.51 18.58
N ALA A 253 7.49 17.52 19.31
CA ALA A 253 6.63 18.57 19.88
C ALA A 253 5.86 19.37 18.81
N ALA A 254 6.33 19.34 17.56
CA ALA A 254 5.67 19.98 16.42
C ALA A 254 4.48 19.18 15.85
N CYS A 255 4.19 17.97 16.36
CA CYS A 255 3.03 17.18 15.95
C CYS A 255 1.78 17.56 16.73
N TYR A 256 1.16 18.67 16.36
CA TYR A 256 -0.16 19.11 16.86
C TYR A 256 -1.02 19.64 15.70
N ALA A 257 -2.34 19.64 15.86
CA ALA A 257 -3.25 20.11 14.82
C ALA A 257 -3.11 21.63 14.59
N GLY A 258 -2.98 22.05 13.33
CA GLY A 258 -2.69 23.42 12.92
C GLY A 258 -1.20 23.77 12.90
N ALA A 259 -0.30 22.80 13.15
CA ALA A 259 1.14 23.04 13.12
C ALA A 259 1.62 23.50 11.74
N VAL A 260 2.58 24.44 11.75
CA VAL A 260 3.35 24.82 10.57
C VAL A 260 4.78 24.33 10.74
N VAL A 261 5.24 23.46 9.85
CA VAL A 261 6.59 22.87 9.88
C VAL A 261 7.37 23.40 8.69
N GLU A 262 8.55 23.95 8.96
CA GLU A 262 9.38 24.60 7.96
C GLU A 262 10.83 24.09 8.05
N ASN A 263 11.40 23.68 6.91
CA ASN A 263 12.80 23.23 6.79
C ASN A 263 13.20 22.12 7.79
N ALA A 264 12.27 21.23 8.12
CA ALA A 264 12.47 20.20 9.13
C ALA A 264 11.80 18.88 8.75
N THR A 265 12.24 17.80 9.38
CA THR A 265 11.56 16.50 9.40
C THR A 265 11.00 16.29 10.79
N ILE A 266 9.71 15.99 10.89
CA ILE A 266 9.04 15.64 12.15
C ILE A 266 8.54 14.21 12.11
N ASP A 267 8.72 13.48 13.21
CA ASP A 267 8.20 12.14 13.43
C ASP A 267 7.09 12.17 14.49
N CYS A 268 5.87 11.91 14.07
CA CYS A 268 4.71 11.95 14.95
C CYS A 268 4.50 10.65 15.74
N GLY A 269 5.40 9.67 15.61
CA GLY A 269 5.44 8.51 16.50
C GLY A 269 4.17 7.66 16.51
N GLY A 270 3.30 7.80 15.50
CA GLY A 270 2.01 7.12 15.39
C GLY A 270 0.87 7.74 16.22
N ILE A 271 1.00 8.99 16.68
CA ILE A 271 -0.13 9.68 17.33
C ILE A 271 -1.27 9.93 16.34
N THR A 272 -2.46 10.17 16.88
CA THR A 272 -3.64 10.62 16.14
C THR A 272 -3.83 12.12 16.31
N LEU A 273 -3.98 12.85 15.20
CA LEU A 273 -4.41 14.25 15.17
C LEU A 273 -5.75 14.37 14.45
N GLY A 274 -6.51 15.40 14.79
CA GLY A 274 -7.75 15.76 14.11
C GLY A 274 -8.38 17.00 14.72
N THR A 275 -9.20 17.69 13.96
CA THR A 275 -9.99 18.83 14.45
C THR A 275 -11.48 18.57 14.29
N SER A 276 -12.01 18.74 13.08
CA SER A 276 -13.42 18.54 12.75
C SER A 276 -13.59 18.30 11.25
N CYS A 277 -14.72 17.69 10.89
CA CYS A 277 -15.14 17.53 9.50
C CYS A 277 -16.62 17.92 9.32
N PRO A 278 -16.95 19.23 9.31
CA PRO A 278 -18.30 19.69 8.97
C PRO A 278 -18.61 19.52 7.48
N SER A 279 -19.84 19.14 7.17
CA SER A 279 -20.28 18.78 5.81
C SER A 279 -20.32 19.94 4.80
N ASP A 280 -20.35 21.19 5.25
CA ASP A 280 -20.62 22.39 4.41
C ASP A 280 -19.65 23.56 4.65
N SER A 281 -18.36 23.34 4.92
CA SER A 281 -17.44 24.48 5.17
C SER A 281 -16.28 24.57 4.19
N ASP A 282 -16.31 25.58 3.31
CA ASP A 282 -15.20 25.97 2.42
C ASP A 282 -13.98 26.60 3.15
N LYS A 283 -13.83 26.39 4.46
CA LYS A 283 -12.87 27.10 5.32
C LYS A 283 -12.12 26.20 6.31
N GLN A 284 -12.19 24.88 6.12
CA GLN A 284 -11.45 23.96 6.98
C GLN A 284 -9.96 24.29 6.94
N GLN A 285 -9.31 24.23 8.10
CA GLN A 285 -7.87 24.47 8.19
C GLN A 285 -7.13 23.13 8.05
N PRO A 286 -5.94 23.12 7.45
CA PRO A 286 -5.13 21.91 7.40
C PRO A 286 -4.73 21.46 8.81
N ILE A 287 -4.64 20.16 9.00
CA ILE A 287 -4.11 19.54 10.22
C ILE A 287 -2.62 19.85 10.38
N ILE A 288 -1.85 19.82 9.29
CA ILE A 288 -0.45 20.24 9.27
C ILE A 288 -0.18 21.02 7.98
N THR A 289 0.57 22.12 8.09
CA THR A 289 1.12 22.85 6.95
C THR A 289 2.63 22.63 6.86
N LEU A 290 3.12 22.26 5.68
CA LEU A 290 4.52 21.98 5.39
C LEU A 290 5.11 23.03 4.45
N LYS A 291 6.32 23.49 4.77
CA LYS A 291 7.16 24.33 3.92
C LYS A 291 8.55 23.70 3.83
N ASN A 292 8.87 23.09 2.70
CA ASN A 292 10.14 22.39 2.51
C ASN A 292 10.44 21.40 3.65
N ALA A 293 9.45 20.60 4.02
CA ALA A 293 9.42 19.84 5.26
C ALA A 293 8.89 18.42 5.08
N THR A 294 9.24 17.53 6.01
CA THR A 294 8.77 16.14 6.04
C THR A 294 7.95 15.89 7.29
N VAL A 295 6.82 15.19 7.13
CA VAL A 295 6.09 14.57 8.24
C VAL A 295 6.08 13.06 8.04
N LYS A 296 6.39 12.32 9.12
CA LYS A 296 6.28 10.86 9.13
C LYS A 296 5.46 10.33 10.30
N ASN A 297 4.84 9.18 10.09
CA ASN A 297 4.17 8.38 11.13
C ASN A 297 3.03 9.11 11.85
N LEU A 298 2.05 9.58 11.08
CA LEU A 298 0.90 10.30 11.62
C LEU A 298 -0.39 9.61 11.22
N ARG A 299 -1.33 9.53 12.16
CA ARG A 299 -2.72 9.17 11.91
C ARG A 299 -3.59 10.42 11.96
N ILE A 300 -4.50 10.56 11.00
CA ILE A 300 -5.50 11.61 10.95
C ILE A 300 -6.87 10.98 11.21
N ALA A 301 -7.53 11.45 12.28
CA ALA A 301 -8.77 10.90 12.80
C ALA A 301 -9.92 11.01 11.79
N ALA A 302 -10.79 10.00 11.75
CA ALA A 302 -11.92 9.95 10.83
C ALA A 302 -12.84 11.17 10.94
N SER A 303 -13.23 11.55 12.16
CA SER A 303 -14.13 12.69 12.42
C SER A 303 -13.45 14.06 12.34
N GLY A 304 -12.13 14.09 12.14
CA GLY A 304 -11.31 15.27 12.29
C GLY A 304 -10.36 15.51 11.13
N GLY A 305 -10.66 14.97 9.94
CA GLY A 305 -9.78 15.04 8.78
C GLY A 305 -9.49 16.45 8.27
N ALA A 306 -10.44 17.37 8.45
CA ALA A 306 -10.37 18.76 7.97
C ALA A 306 -9.85 18.87 6.52
N ASP A 307 -9.05 19.88 6.23
CA ASP A 307 -8.40 20.05 4.91
C ASP A 307 -7.03 19.32 4.83
N GLY A 308 -6.92 18.19 5.54
CA GLY A 308 -5.79 17.27 5.45
C GLY A 308 -4.43 17.91 5.78
N ILE A 309 -3.42 17.60 4.95
CA ILE A 309 -2.05 18.16 5.07
C ILE A 309 -1.75 19.05 3.87
N HIS A 310 -1.28 20.27 4.12
CA HIS A 310 -0.90 21.20 3.04
C HIS A 310 0.61 21.21 2.83
N CYS A 311 1.06 21.08 1.59
CA CYS A 311 2.39 21.51 1.16
C CYS A 311 2.27 22.88 0.50
N VAL A 312 2.85 23.94 1.08
CA VAL A 312 2.65 25.32 0.59
C VAL A 312 3.92 25.96 0.02
N ALA A 313 5.09 25.39 0.26
CA ALA A 313 6.35 25.89 -0.27
C ALA A 313 7.41 24.78 -0.34
N GLY A 314 8.33 24.87 -1.31
CA GLY A 314 9.48 23.95 -1.41
C GLY A 314 9.08 22.50 -1.70
N ASP A 315 9.86 21.55 -1.20
CA ASP A 315 9.58 20.12 -1.34
C ASP A 315 9.03 19.55 -0.03
N CYS A 316 7.84 18.97 -0.09
CA CYS A 316 7.24 18.31 1.07
C CYS A 316 7.22 16.79 0.89
N ARG A 317 7.44 16.07 2.00
CA ARG A 317 7.35 14.61 2.04
C ARG A 317 6.40 14.16 3.15
N LEU A 318 5.46 13.32 2.78
CA LEU A 318 4.49 12.71 3.68
C LEU A 318 4.76 11.21 3.65
N GLU A 319 5.26 10.66 4.76
CA GLU A 319 5.68 9.26 4.84
C GLU A 319 4.90 8.50 5.91
N ASN A 320 4.30 7.37 5.55
CA ASN A 320 3.51 6.56 6.47
C ASN A 320 2.44 7.39 7.20
N ILE A 321 1.58 8.05 6.43
CA ILE A 321 0.43 8.80 6.95
C ILE A 321 -0.83 7.95 6.75
N VAL A 322 -1.66 7.85 7.78
CA VAL A 322 -2.93 7.11 7.76
C VAL A 322 -4.08 8.09 7.95
N TRP A 323 -4.86 8.32 6.91
CA TRP A 323 -6.14 9.04 6.99
C TRP A 323 -7.26 8.03 7.16
N GLU A 324 -7.92 8.07 8.32
CA GLU A 324 -8.98 7.11 8.65
C GLU A 324 -10.28 7.37 7.87
N ASP A 325 -10.60 8.62 7.64
CA ASP A 325 -11.63 9.06 6.70
C ASP A 325 -11.24 10.44 6.15
N VAL A 326 -11.11 10.54 4.83
CA VAL A 326 -10.77 11.80 4.17
C VAL A 326 -11.98 12.73 4.23
N CYS A 327 -11.76 13.93 4.76
CA CYS A 327 -12.80 14.95 4.88
C CYS A 327 -12.95 15.76 3.59
N GLU A 328 -12.17 16.83 3.40
CA GLU A 328 -12.14 17.58 2.15
C GLU A 328 -11.16 16.93 1.16
N ASP A 329 -9.86 17.00 1.49
CA ASP A 329 -8.75 16.37 0.76
C ASP A 329 -7.80 15.72 1.78
N ALA A 330 -7.07 14.66 1.39
CA ALA A 330 -6.08 14.04 2.28
C ALA A 330 -4.81 14.90 2.35
N ALA A 331 -4.33 15.38 1.20
CA ALA A 331 -3.24 16.34 1.13
C ALA A 331 -3.31 17.23 -0.12
N SER A 332 -2.79 18.45 0.01
CA SER A 332 -2.90 19.50 -1.00
C SER A 332 -1.54 20.11 -1.33
N ASN A 333 -1.16 20.09 -2.61
CA ASN A 333 0.06 20.72 -3.12
C ASN A 333 -0.25 22.13 -3.65
N LEU A 334 0.14 23.17 -2.90
CA LEU A 334 -0.41 24.51 -2.99
C LEU A 334 0.66 25.59 -3.15
N LYS A 335 0.21 26.78 -3.55
CA LYS A 335 0.99 28.02 -3.58
C LYS A 335 2.36 27.86 -4.26
N GLN A 336 3.46 28.01 -3.51
CA GLN A 336 4.84 27.97 -4.00
C GLN A 336 5.51 26.59 -3.82
N ALA A 337 4.72 25.55 -3.54
CA ALA A 337 5.25 24.19 -3.45
C ALA A 337 5.78 23.72 -4.81
N ARG A 338 6.98 23.16 -4.81
CA ARG A 338 7.65 22.58 -5.98
C ARG A 338 7.32 21.10 -6.11
N SER A 339 7.34 20.35 -5.01
CA SER A 339 6.92 18.96 -5.02
C SER A 339 6.25 18.50 -3.73
N MET A 340 5.33 17.55 -3.86
CA MET A 340 4.73 16.83 -2.74
C MET A 340 4.88 15.33 -2.98
N SER A 341 5.66 14.66 -2.14
CA SER A 341 5.93 13.22 -2.24
C SER A 341 5.17 12.44 -1.16
N ILE A 342 4.41 11.43 -1.58
CA ILE A 342 3.66 10.51 -0.73
C ILE A 342 4.38 9.17 -0.73
N VAL A 343 4.76 8.67 0.46
CA VAL A 343 5.52 7.43 0.60
C VAL A 343 4.79 6.45 1.50
N GLY A 344 4.30 5.38 0.88
CA GLY A 344 3.37 4.46 1.54
C GLY A 344 2.13 5.21 2.00
N GLY A 345 1.65 4.91 3.19
CA GLY A 345 0.45 5.53 3.75
C GLY A 345 -0.84 4.90 3.22
N ILE A 346 -1.93 5.23 3.92
CA ILE A 346 -3.27 4.73 3.66
C ILE A 346 -4.23 5.91 3.73
N ALA A 347 -4.98 6.19 2.67
CA ALA A 347 -6.12 7.10 2.74
C ALA A 347 -7.40 6.29 2.55
N ASN A 348 -8.22 6.24 3.59
CA ASN A 348 -9.55 5.66 3.51
C ASN A 348 -10.59 6.76 3.31
N ASN A 349 -11.62 6.45 2.53
CA ASN A 349 -12.79 7.29 2.41
C ASN A 349 -14.03 6.38 2.37
N VAL A 350 -15.14 6.84 2.90
CA VAL A 350 -16.39 6.08 2.98
C VAL A 350 -17.48 6.86 2.27
N LYS A 351 -18.28 6.20 1.45
CA LYS A 351 -19.44 6.84 0.83
C LYS A 351 -20.40 7.31 1.92
N ASN A 352 -20.67 8.62 1.95
CA ASN A 352 -21.46 9.27 3.01
C ASN A 352 -20.78 9.20 4.40
N GLY A 353 -19.44 9.14 4.41
CA GLY A 353 -18.62 9.31 5.62
C GLY A 353 -18.59 10.78 6.07
N TYR A 354 -17.59 11.13 6.87
CA TYR A 354 -17.51 12.46 7.48
C TYR A 354 -17.43 13.59 6.43
N GLY A 355 -16.63 13.40 5.37
CA GLY A 355 -16.48 14.34 4.25
C GLY A 355 -17.64 14.32 3.24
N GLY A 356 -18.66 13.49 3.47
CA GLY A 356 -19.77 13.32 2.53
C GLY A 356 -19.39 12.50 1.30
N LYS A 357 -19.48 13.10 0.12
CA LYS A 357 -19.25 12.39 -1.15
C LYS A 357 -17.76 12.44 -1.51
N PRO A 358 -17.09 11.28 -1.68
CA PRO A 358 -15.67 11.25 -2.03
C PRO A 358 -15.37 12.01 -3.34
N ASP A 359 -14.44 12.97 -3.28
CA ASP A 359 -13.99 13.75 -4.46
C ASP A 359 -12.55 13.43 -4.87
N LYS A 360 -11.54 13.86 -4.10
CA LYS A 360 -10.12 13.67 -4.43
C LYS A 360 -9.30 13.45 -3.16
N ILE A 361 -8.32 12.56 -3.26
CA ILE A 361 -7.38 12.30 -2.16
C ILE A 361 -6.29 13.39 -2.18
N PHE A 362 -5.73 13.66 -3.36
CA PHE A 362 -4.66 14.65 -3.52
C PHE A 362 -5.07 15.79 -4.45
N GLN A 363 -5.14 16.99 -3.90
CA GLN A 363 -5.37 18.23 -4.65
C GLN A 363 -4.04 18.86 -5.07
N HIS A 364 -3.99 19.45 -6.26
CA HIS A 364 -2.79 20.09 -6.80
C HIS A 364 -3.11 21.43 -7.44
N ASN A 365 -2.73 22.53 -6.77
CA ASN A 365 -2.97 23.91 -7.19
C ASN A 365 -1.71 24.65 -7.61
N SER A 366 -0.56 24.35 -6.99
CA SER A 366 0.73 24.97 -7.35
C SER A 366 1.04 24.75 -8.84
N LEU A 367 1.76 25.69 -9.43
CA LEU A 367 2.15 25.67 -10.85
C LEU A 367 3.60 25.24 -11.00
N ASN A 368 3.96 24.63 -12.13
CA ASN A 368 5.32 24.14 -12.40
C ASN A 368 5.81 23.15 -11.33
N SER A 369 4.91 22.29 -10.86
CA SER A 369 5.12 21.46 -9.68
C SER A 369 4.67 20.02 -9.90
N SER A 370 5.11 19.12 -9.01
CA SER A 370 4.86 17.68 -9.13
C SER A 370 4.31 17.06 -7.85
N THR A 371 3.33 16.17 -7.98
CA THR A 371 2.97 15.20 -6.94
C THR A 371 3.58 13.85 -7.29
N ILE A 372 4.27 13.21 -6.34
CA ILE A 372 4.92 11.92 -6.52
C ILE A 372 4.32 10.93 -5.53
N ILE A 373 3.85 9.77 -6.01
CA ILE A 373 3.24 8.74 -5.17
C ILE A 373 4.07 7.46 -5.29
N GLU A 374 4.67 7.04 -4.18
CA GLU A 374 5.58 5.90 -4.11
C GLU A 374 5.34 5.07 -2.84
N GLY A 375 6.10 3.98 -2.68
CA GLY A 375 5.98 3.10 -1.53
C GLY A 375 4.67 2.30 -1.44
N GLY A 376 3.88 2.26 -2.52
CA GLY A 376 2.66 1.46 -2.57
C GLY A 376 1.50 2.06 -1.80
N PHE A 377 1.41 3.40 -1.72
CA PHE A 377 0.26 4.11 -1.14
C PHE A 377 -1.09 3.42 -1.41
N ILE A 378 -1.93 3.27 -0.39
CA ILE A 378 -3.22 2.59 -0.48
C ILE A 378 -4.37 3.60 -0.44
N ALA A 379 -5.15 3.70 -1.50
CA ALA A 379 -6.50 4.26 -1.45
C ALA A 379 -7.49 3.15 -1.06
N SER A 380 -8.18 3.29 0.08
CA SER A 380 -9.10 2.30 0.66
C SER A 380 -10.54 2.81 0.63
N GLY A 381 -11.51 1.90 0.60
CA GLY A 381 -12.93 2.24 0.68
C GLY A 381 -13.48 2.84 -0.62
N ASP A 382 -14.29 3.88 -0.53
CA ASP A 382 -14.95 4.52 -1.66
C ASP A 382 -14.29 5.85 -2.01
N ASN A 383 -13.71 5.97 -3.20
CA ASN A 383 -12.90 7.12 -3.57
C ASN A 383 -13.44 7.83 -4.82
N GLY A 384 -13.25 9.14 -4.90
CA GLY A 384 -13.49 9.88 -6.13
C GLY A 384 -12.30 9.74 -7.07
N LYS A 385 -11.20 10.42 -6.76
CA LYS A 385 -9.94 10.38 -7.51
C LYS A 385 -8.73 10.28 -6.58
N ILE A 386 -7.65 9.64 -7.04
CA ILE A 386 -6.37 9.73 -6.32
C ILE A 386 -5.82 11.15 -6.45
N TRP A 387 -5.84 11.74 -7.64
CA TRP A 387 -5.21 13.04 -7.87
C TRP A 387 -5.98 13.90 -8.87
N ARG A 388 -6.03 15.22 -8.60
CA ARG A 388 -6.60 16.20 -9.52
C ARG A 388 -5.76 17.47 -9.59
N SER A 389 -5.30 17.82 -10.80
CA SER A 389 -4.86 19.19 -11.11
C SER A 389 -6.06 20.13 -11.01
N CYS A 390 -5.92 21.30 -10.39
CA CYS A 390 -7.08 22.19 -10.22
C CYS A 390 -7.71 22.60 -11.57
N GLY A 391 -9.00 22.32 -11.74
CA GLY A 391 -9.72 22.58 -12.99
C GLY A 391 -10.14 24.03 -13.19
N ASN A 392 -10.44 24.76 -12.11
CA ASN A 392 -11.04 26.08 -12.13
C ASN A 392 -10.49 26.99 -11.03
N CYS A 393 -9.19 26.89 -10.71
CA CYS A 393 -8.56 27.72 -9.67
C CYS A 393 -8.45 29.20 -10.07
N ASP A 394 -8.26 30.06 -9.08
CA ASP A 394 -7.86 31.45 -9.30
C ASP A 394 -6.45 31.48 -9.91
N LYS A 395 -6.26 32.32 -10.95
CA LYS A 395 -5.02 32.39 -11.73
C LYS A 395 -4.56 30.99 -12.18
N ASN A 396 -5.51 30.22 -12.73
CA ASN A 396 -5.25 28.84 -13.10
C ASN A 396 -4.18 28.75 -14.20
N GLY A 397 -3.54 27.60 -14.27
CA GLY A 397 -2.47 27.33 -15.21
C GLY A 397 -1.83 25.98 -14.94
N GLY A 398 -0.64 25.80 -15.50
CA GLY A 398 0.20 24.63 -15.30
C GLY A 398 1.62 24.88 -15.83
N PRO A 399 2.41 23.82 -16.07
CA PRO A 399 2.04 22.42 -15.88
C PRO A 399 1.94 22.02 -14.41
N ARG A 400 1.04 21.07 -14.12
CA ARG A 400 0.98 20.29 -12.88
C ARG A 400 1.18 18.83 -13.20
N ASN A 401 2.18 18.22 -12.60
CA ASN A 401 2.57 16.86 -12.94
C ASN A 401 2.21 15.86 -11.83
N LEU A 402 1.89 14.64 -12.24
CA LEU A 402 1.71 13.49 -11.37
C LEU A 402 2.65 12.37 -11.81
N LEU A 403 3.40 11.81 -10.86
CA LEU A 403 4.15 10.58 -11.04
C LEU A 403 3.70 9.54 -10.00
N ILE A 404 3.01 8.49 -10.45
CA ILE A 404 2.73 7.32 -9.62
C ILE A 404 3.80 6.26 -9.90
N LYS A 405 4.74 6.09 -8.96
CA LYS A 405 5.73 5.00 -9.02
C LYS A 405 5.13 3.69 -8.56
N ASN A 406 4.39 3.69 -7.45
CA ASN A 406 3.74 2.51 -6.87
C ASN A 406 2.54 2.93 -6.02
N ALA A 407 1.33 2.52 -6.40
CA ALA A 407 0.11 2.75 -5.62
C ALA A 407 -0.90 1.60 -5.79
N LYS A 408 -1.83 1.50 -4.84
CA LYS A 408 -2.87 0.47 -4.77
C LYS A 408 -4.23 1.12 -4.49
N VAL A 409 -5.27 0.65 -5.16
CA VAL A 409 -6.67 0.97 -4.86
C VAL A 409 -7.32 -0.30 -4.34
N ASN A 410 -7.59 -0.33 -3.03
CA ASN A 410 -8.27 -1.41 -2.33
C ASN A 410 -9.71 -1.01 -2.00
N GLY A 411 -10.52 -0.85 -3.04
CA GLY A 411 -11.88 -0.34 -2.92
C GLY A 411 -12.42 0.18 -4.25
N SER A 412 -13.48 0.97 -4.19
CA SER A 412 -14.05 1.62 -5.36
C SER A 412 -13.37 2.96 -5.62
N ILE A 413 -13.26 3.33 -6.90
CA ILE A 413 -12.73 4.63 -7.33
C ILE A 413 -13.37 5.07 -8.64
N LYS A 414 -13.61 6.37 -8.83
CA LYS A 414 -14.22 6.89 -10.08
C LYS A 414 -13.22 7.15 -11.19
N ALA A 415 -12.04 7.66 -10.86
CA ALA A 415 -10.93 7.81 -11.79
C ALA A 415 -9.60 7.87 -11.03
N ILE A 416 -8.45 7.59 -11.66
CA ILE A 416 -7.16 7.69 -10.96
C ILE A 416 -6.64 9.13 -10.97
N ALA A 417 -6.55 9.75 -12.14
CA ALA A 417 -6.00 11.09 -12.31
C ALA A 417 -6.85 11.96 -13.25
N GLY A 418 -6.99 13.24 -12.93
CA GLY A 418 -7.57 14.26 -13.81
C GLY A 418 -6.59 15.39 -14.11
N ALA A 419 -6.19 15.55 -15.37
CA ALA A 419 -5.15 16.48 -15.81
C ALA A 419 -5.66 17.49 -16.85
N ASN A 420 -5.20 18.74 -16.79
CA ASN A 420 -5.60 19.80 -17.72
C ASN A 420 -4.68 19.81 -18.94
N ARG A 421 -5.16 19.31 -20.07
CA ARG A 421 -4.38 19.19 -21.32
C ARG A 421 -3.88 20.53 -21.82
N ASN A 422 -4.74 21.55 -21.82
CA ASN A 422 -4.41 22.90 -22.29
C ASN A 422 -3.35 23.60 -21.42
N TYR A 423 -3.15 23.15 -20.18
CA TYR A 423 -2.09 23.62 -19.30
C TYR A 423 -0.84 22.74 -19.29
N LYS A 424 -0.78 21.76 -20.20
CA LYS A 424 0.36 20.86 -20.41
C LYS A 424 0.71 20.04 -19.18
N ASP A 425 -0.28 19.73 -18.35
CA ASP A 425 -0.14 18.80 -17.24
C ASP A 425 0.33 17.43 -17.75
N VAL A 426 1.12 16.71 -16.97
CA VAL A 426 1.59 15.36 -17.33
C VAL A 426 1.34 14.37 -16.20
N VAL A 427 0.65 13.28 -16.54
CA VAL A 427 0.42 12.11 -15.69
C VAL A 427 1.27 10.96 -16.19
N SER A 428 2.14 10.45 -15.31
CA SER A 428 2.95 9.26 -15.56
C SER A 428 2.67 8.21 -14.47
N ILE A 429 2.45 6.96 -14.87
CA ILE A 429 2.16 5.85 -13.96
C ILE A 429 3.04 4.67 -14.34
N ILE A 430 3.76 4.12 -13.35
CA ILE A 430 4.69 3.00 -13.48
C ILE A 430 4.06 1.70 -12.98
N LYS A 431 3.57 1.70 -11.73
CA LYS A 431 2.97 0.53 -11.08
C LYS A 431 1.72 0.96 -10.32
N LEU A 432 0.56 0.57 -10.83
CA LEU A 432 -0.73 0.80 -10.19
C LEU A 432 -1.52 -0.49 -10.15
N LYS A 433 -2.08 -0.79 -8.98
CA LYS A 433 -2.91 -1.95 -8.73
C LYS A 433 -4.30 -1.53 -8.32
N ILE A 434 -5.34 -2.02 -8.97
CA ILE A 434 -6.73 -1.64 -8.67
C ILE A 434 -7.55 -2.91 -8.42
N LYS A 435 -8.28 -2.94 -7.31
CA LYS A 435 -9.18 -4.04 -6.97
C LYS A 435 -10.27 -4.20 -8.04
N GLY A 436 -10.41 -5.41 -8.57
CA GLY A 436 -11.41 -5.71 -9.60
C GLY A 436 -11.13 -5.05 -10.96
N TYR A 437 -9.90 -4.58 -11.20
CA TYR A 437 -9.55 -3.97 -12.49
C TYR A 437 -9.69 -4.94 -13.65
N GLN A 438 -10.33 -4.48 -14.71
CA GLN A 438 -10.41 -5.17 -15.98
C GLN A 438 -10.00 -4.19 -17.08
N TYR A 439 -9.22 -4.69 -18.03
CA TYR A 439 -8.84 -3.97 -19.23
C TYR A 439 -9.18 -4.84 -20.42
N THR A 440 -10.10 -4.36 -21.25
CA THR A 440 -10.53 -4.98 -22.50
C THR A 440 -10.02 -4.10 -23.62
N PRO A 441 -8.88 -4.44 -24.27
CA PRO A 441 -8.38 -3.68 -25.40
C PRO A 441 -9.50 -3.51 -26.44
N PRO A 442 -9.63 -2.34 -27.09
CA PRO A 442 -10.55 -2.21 -28.21
C PRO A 442 -10.21 -3.29 -29.23
N VAL A 443 -11.19 -4.11 -29.62
CA VAL A 443 -11.00 -5.09 -30.70
C VAL A 443 -10.55 -4.32 -31.92
N LEU A 444 -9.39 -4.67 -32.48
CA LEU A 444 -8.86 -4.07 -33.69
C LEU A 444 -9.80 -4.44 -34.86
N GLY A 445 -10.88 -3.69 -35.01
CA GLY A 445 -11.74 -3.76 -36.17
C GLY A 445 -10.93 -3.33 -37.37
N LEU A 446 -10.80 -4.25 -38.33
CA LEU A 446 -10.29 -4.05 -39.68
C LEU A 446 -11.10 -2.95 -40.40
N LEU A 447 -10.83 -1.69 -40.08
CA LEU A 447 -11.30 -0.53 -40.84
C LEU A 447 -10.11 0.41 -40.98
N MET A 448 -9.53 0.39 -42.17
CA MET A 448 -8.62 1.40 -42.68
C MET A 448 -9.28 2.78 -42.50
N ALA A 449 -8.85 3.55 -41.51
CA ALA A 449 -9.21 4.96 -41.39
C ALA A 449 -8.12 5.79 -42.07
N THR A 450 -8.35 6.14 -43.32
CA THR A 450 -7.55 7.10 -44.10
C THR A 450 -7.92 8.54 -43.78
N ASP A 451 -7.95 8.91 -42.50
CA ASP A 451 -8.18 10.30 -42.12
C ASP A 451 -7.26 10.71 -40.97
N THR A 452 -6.26 11.53 -41.31
CA THR A 452 -5.28 12.09 -40.40
C THR A 452 -5.82 13.29 -39.60
N SER A 453 -7.14 13.51 -39.57
CA SER A 453 -7.77 14.60 -38.83
C SER A 453 -8.68 14.21 -37.64
N SER A 454 -8.80 12.92 -37.28
CA SER A 454 -9.59 12.47 -36.11
C SER A 454 -8.76 11.76 -35.02
N GLN A 455 -7.71 12.43 -34.52
CA GLN A 455 -7.00 11.94 -33.33
C GLN A 455 -7.84 12.15 -32.06
N TYR A 456 -7.75 11.19 -31.12
CA TYR A 456 -8.40 11.13 -29.80
C TYR A 456 -9.81 10.52 -29.77
N LYS A 457 -9.92 9.23 -30.12
CA LYS A 457 -11.06 8.42 -29.65
C LYS A 457 -10.91 8.15 -28.15
N HIS A 458 -11.90 8.55 -27.37
CA HIS A 458 -12.02 8.24 -25.95
C HIS A 458 -12.06 6.74 -25.72
N ASP A 459 -11.22 6.25 -24.81
CA ASP A 459 -11.03 4.82 -24.59
C ASP A 459 -11.78 4.34 -23.34
N SER A 460 -12.83 3.53 -23.56
CA SER A 460 -13.61 2.87 -22.51
C SER A 460 -13.12 1.43 -22.23
N SER A 461 -11.91 1.07 -22.65
CA SER A 461 -11.31 -0.25 -22.47
C SER A 461 -11.13 -0.66 -21.01
N ALA A 462 -10.96 0.30 -20.10
CA ALA A 462 -10.73 0.05 -18.68
C ALA A 462 -12.02 0.12 -17.86
N SER A 463 -12.20 -0.81 -16.91
CA SER A 463 -13.32 -0.78 -15.97
C SER A 463 -13.30 0.42 -15.03
N VAL A 464 -12.14 1.07 -14.90
CA VAL A 464 -11.92 2.31 -14.15
C VAL A 464 -11.12 3.26 -15.04
N PRO A 465 -11.59 4.50 -15.28
CA PRO A 465 -10.80 5.54 -15.95
C PRO A 465 -9.47 5.80 -15.22
N VAL A 466 -8.36 5.58 -15.90
CA VAL A 466 -7.04 5.77 -15.29
C VAL A 466 -6.60 7.22 -15.42
N CYS A 467 -6.40 7.73 -16.63
CA CYS A 467 -6.04 9.13 -16.84
C CYS A 467 -7.12 9.83 -17.65
N GLU A 468 -7.70 10.87 -17.08
CA GLU A 468 -8.74 11.69 -17.70
C GLU A 468 -8.19 13.07 -18.05
N GLU A 469 -8.35 13.48 -19.31
CA GLU A 469 -7.99 14.81 -19.77
C GLU A 469 -9.17 15.77 -19.60
N TYR A 470 -8.83 16.99 -19.17
CA TYR A 470 -9.75 18.11 -18.95
C TYR A 470 -9.23 19.36 -19.65
N GLU A 471 -10.13 20.31 -19.86
CA GLU A 471 -9.78 21.70 -20.15
C GLU A 471 -9.77 22.50 -18.85
N GLY A 472 -8.59 22.98 -18.44
CA GLY A 472 -8.46 23.89 -17.32
C GLY A 472 -8.98 25.28 -17.68
N VAL A 473 -9.77 25.88 -16.79
CA VAL A 473 -10.40 27.20 -16.97
C VAL A 473 -10.01 28.14 -15.83
N GLN A 474 -10.20 29.45 -16.01
CA GLN A 474 -10.00 30.41 -14.93
C GLN A 474 -11.24 30.47 -14.04
N LYS A 475 -11.08 30.52 -12.71
CA LYS A 475 -12.22 30.66 -11.78
C LYS A 475 -13.11 31.86 -12.09
N ARG A 476 -12.50 32.98 -12.49
CA ARG A 476 -13.20 34.22 -12.83
C ARG A 476 -14.23 34.06 -13.94
N ASP A 477 -14.07 33.04 -14.79
CA ASP A 477 -14.97 32.76 -15.90
C ASP A 477 -16.25 32.04 -15.45
N LYS A 478 -16.32 31.61 -14.17
CA LYS A 478 -17.46 30.91 -13.55
C LYS A 478 -17.94 29.69 -14.35
N LYS A 479 -17.01 29.00 -14.98
CA LYS A 479 -17.25 27.76 -15.74
C LYS A 479 -16.68 26.58 -14.99
N GLU A 480 -17.36 25.44 -15.12
CA GLU A 480 -16.78 24.15 -14.77
C GLU A 480 -15.70 23.76 -15.79
N SER A 481 -14.69 23.04 -15.33
CA SER A 481 -13.62 22.49 -16.18
C SER A 481 -14.18 21.36 -17.04
N PRO A 482 -14.32 21.56 -18.37
CA PRO A 482 -14.85 20.54 -19.26
C PRO A 482 -13.99 19.28 -19.25
N LYS A 483 -14.64 18.12 -19.27
CA LYS A 483 -13.96 16.82 -19.40
C LYS A 483 -13.88 16.43 -20.86
N TYR A 484 -12.69 16.10 -21.34
CA TYR A 484 -12.53 15.44 -22.63
C TYR A 484 -12.85 13.95 -22.47
N GLY A 485 -12.16 13.25 -21.56
CA GLY A 485 -12.41 11.84 -21.28
C GLY A 485 -11.13 11.07 -20.98
N THR A 486 -11.22 9.74 -20.95
CA THR A 486 -10.08 8.85 -20.68
C THR A 486 -9.12 8.82 -21.87
N ALA A 487 -7.81 8.85 -21.58
CA ALA A 487 -6.75 8.80 -22.57
C ALA A 487 -5.54 7.96 -22.11
N TRP A 488 -4.81 7.40 -23.08
CA TRP A 488 -3.61 6.59 -22.88
C TRP A 488 -2.54 6.99 -23.90
N GLY A 489 -1.27 6.97 -23.48
CA GLY A 489 -0.12 7.26 -24.35
C GLY A 489 -0.10 8.67 -24.97
N THR A 490 -0.88 9.62 -24.44
CA THR A 490 -0.88 11.02 -24.91
C THR A 490 0.19 11.83 -24.19
N ALA A 491 0.45 13.06 -24.63
CA ALA A 491 1.38 13.96 -23.94
C ALA A 491 0.92 14.26 -22.48
N THR A 492 -0.39 14.39 -22.26
CA THR A 492 -0.98 14.62 -20.93
C THR A 492 -1.04 13.31 -20.14
N CYS A 493 -1.53 12.24 -20.75
CA CYS A 493 -1.72 10.92 -20.16
C CYS A 493 -0.63 9.98 -20.66
N ASN A 494 0.60 10.20 -20.19
CA ASN A 494 1.76 9.36 -20.48
C ASN A 494 1.71 8.08 -19.64
N VAL A 495 0.69 7.28 -19.88
CA VAL A 495 0.40 6.04 -19.18
C VAL A 495 0.21 4.91 -20.19
N LYS A 496 0.79 3.75 -19.87
CA LYS A 496 0.60 2.52 -20.65
C LYS A 496 -0.38 1.61 -19.93
N PRO A 497 -1.25 0.87 -20.63
CA PRO A 497 -2.11 -0.14 -20.02
C PRO A 497 -1.34 -1.14 -19.15
N SER A 498 -0.11 -1.51 -19.54
CA SER A 498 0.75 -2.42 -18.78
C SER A 498 1.24 -1.87 -17.43
N SER A 499 1.11 -0.56 -17.19
CA SER A 499 1.42 0.05 -15.89
C SER A 499 0.31 -0.15 -14.85
N VAL A 500 -0.84 -0.70 -15.27
CA VAL A 500 -2.03 -0.88 -14.42
C VAL A 500 -2.46 -2.34 -14.45
N SER A 501 -2.67 -2.93 -13.28
CA SER A 501 -3.14 -4.31 -13.17
C SER A 501 -4.21 -4.45 -12.10
N ALA A 502 -4.88 -5.61 -12.09
CA ALA A 502 -5.64 -6.03 -10.92
C ALA A 502 -4.72 -6.13 -9.68
N LEU A 503 -5.30 -5.89 -8.50
CA LEU A 503 -4.60 -5.94 -7.20
C LEU A 503 -3.96 -7.30 -6.90
#